data_AF-A0A167N142-F1
#
_entry.id   AF-A0A167N142-F1
#
_cell.length_a   1.000
_cell.length_b   1.000
_cell.length_c   1.000
_cell.angle_alpha   90.00
_cell.angle_beta   90.00
_cell.angle_gamma   90.00
#
_symmetry.space_group_name_H-M   'P 1'
#
loop_
_entity.id
_entity.type
_entity.pdbx_description
1 polymer ?
#
loop_
_entity_poly.entity_id
_entity_poly.type
_entity_poly.pdbx_seq_one_letter_code
_entity_poly.pdbx_strand_id
1 'polypeptide(L)'
;MFLFIIKASHLARLRHPSILEVVEPVTESRSSIAFATEPLYGALSHLVKSADNYSSQSEQEFELDELEIQKGLLQVGKGLQFLSDAKVVHHNLTPDAVFVNSKGDWKIGGYYLILLCWDLASFSTIQRNLQQMAMTIMTPEYVLNNEITQANDIFSLGCIAYAVHNKGVSLLQTFNNRRTYERKIQAIETLDFSKMPPHLQGVIRRLLARQPSQRLTIEEFQKSKYFDNLLVSTMKFMESFPEKTREEKAQFMKGLSRVLSQFPNRILKRKILPSLIEELKDHQLLPYTVPNILLITQELTQEEFCSLVLPSLKPVFLIRDPPQNMIVLLEKLDVFQQKTPREVFRDDVMPLLYACLESPAPSVQEKALRIVPSLCESLDYTTIKSSLFPRVQALFVQTTILSVKVSTLICFHAMIKTIDKFTMQEKLVPMLKNIKTKEPAVMLATLAVYDEMGNHLDKEIVATEILPQLWKMSFGPLLNVDQFKKFMKTIRELTTRVEESHTRHLQEVKSLEDQT
;
A
#
# COMPACT_ATOMS: atom_id res chain seq x y z
N MET A 1 -26.73 30.60 -22.05
CA MET A 1 -27.12 30.88 -20.65
C MET A 1 -28.15 29.87 -20.16
N PHE A 2 -29.41 29.91 -20.61
CA PHE A 2 -30.48 28.94 -20.25
C PHE A 2 -30.08 27.46 -20.37
N LEU A 3 -29.46 27.09 -21.49
CA LEU A 3 -28.97 25.72 -21.71
C LEU A 3 -27.93 25.26 -20.68
N PHE A 4 -27.11 26.16 -20.11
CA PHE A 4 -26.09 25.78 -19.12
C PHE A 4 -26.69 25.51 -17.74
N ILE A 5 -27.70 26.30 -17.36
CA ILE A 5 -28.42 26.16 -16.08
C ILE A 5 -29.24 24.86 -16.06
N ILE A 6 -29.94 24.54 -17.16
CA ILE A 6 -30.66 23.26 -17.30
C ILE A 6 -29.70 22.07 -17.22
N LYS A 7 -28.53 22.15 -17.89
CA LYS A 7 -27.52 21.09 -17.91
C LYS A 7 -27.03 20.71 -16.52
N ALA A 8 -26.64 21.69 -15.71
CA ALA A 8 -26.11 21.41 -14.38
C ALA A 8 -27.21 21.10 -13.35
N SER A 9 -28.44 21.58 -13.55
CA SER A 9 -29.61 21.11 -12.78
C SER A 9 -29.94 19.64 -13.04
N HIS A 10 -29.81 19.16 -14.28
CA HIS A 10 -30.03 17.75 -14.63
C HIS A 10 -28.92 16.85 -14.08
N LEU A 11 -27.67 17.30 -14.15
CA LEU A 11 -26.54 16.57 -13.58
C LEU A 11 -26.69 16.38 -12.06
N ALA A 12 -27.20 17.39 -11.34
CA ALA A 12 -27.45 17.30 -9.91
C ALA A 12 -28.55 16.28 -9.52
N ARG A 13 -29.40 15.86 -10.47
CA ARG A 13 -30.50 14.90 -10.22
C ARG A 13 -30.07 13.44 -10.40
N LEU A 14 -29.02 13.17 -11.16
CA LEU A 14 -28.54 11.81 -11.42
C LEU A 14 -27.50 11.42 -10.37
N ARG A 15 -27.80 10.39 -9.56
CA ARG A 15 -26.89 9.90 -8.52
C ARG A 15 -26.49 8.46 -8.80
N HIS A 16 -25.27 8.29 -9.28
CA HIS A 16 -24.69 6.97 -9.51
C HIS A 16 -23.16 7.06 -9.48
N PRO A 17 -22.43 6.05 -8.94
CA PRO A 17 -20.98 6.11 -8.79
C PRO A 17 -20.19 6.39 -10.08
N SER A 18 -20.71 5.97 -11.23
CA SER A 18 -20.10 6.18 -12.56
C SER A 18 -20.56 7.46 -13.28
N ILE A 19 -21.37 8.29 -12.63
CA ILE A 19 -21.85 9.58 -13.14
C ILE A 19 -21.09 10.69 -12.40
N LEU A 20 -20.71 11.75 -13.11
CA LEU A 20 -20.00 12.88 -12.52
C LEU A 20 -20.86 13.58 -11.46
N GLU A 21 -20.35 13.64 -10.23
CA GLU A 21 -21.08 14.25 -9.11
C GLU A 21 -20.91 15.78 -9.08
N VAL A 22 -22.03 16.48 -8.94
CA VAL A 22 -22.07 17.93 -8.69
C VAL A 22 -22.17 18.15 -7.19
N VAL A 23 -21.12 18.74 -6.62
CA VAL A 23 -20.99 19.06 -5.20
C VAL A 23 -21.74 20.34 -4.87
N GLU A 24 -21.55 21.39 -5.69
CA GLU A 24 -22.27 22.65 -5.56
C GLU A 24 -23.12 22.90 -6.80
N PRO A 25 -24.43 23.19 -6.62
CA PRO A 25 -25.32 23.48 -7.73
C PRO A 25 -24.92 24.78 -8.44
N VAL A 26 -25.55 25.04 -9.58
CA VAL A 26 -25.27 26.23 -10.39
C VAL A 26 -25.48 27.50 -9.57
N THR A 27 -24.45 28.32 -9.49
CA THR A 27 -24.52 29.69 -9.01
C THR A 27 -24.39 30.63 -10.20
N GLU A 28 -25.30 31.60 -10.26
CA GLU A 28 -25.30 32.66 -11.27
C GLU A 28 -24.92 33.97 -10.59
N SER A 29 -23.80 34.55 -11.01
CA SER A 29 -23.37 35.89 -10.67
C SER A 29 -23.56 36.83 -11.87
N ARG A 30 -23.43 38.14 -11.67
CA ARG A 30 -23.54 39.13 -12.76
C ARG A 30 -22.47 38.95 -13.85
N SER A 31 -21.38 38.23 -13.56
CA SER A 31 -20.22 38.07 -14.45
C SER A 31 -19.87 36.62 -14.81
N SER A 32 -20.44 35.62 -14.13
CA SER A 32 -20.11 34.21 -14.35
C SER A 32 -21.22 33.28 -13.89
N ILE A 33 -21.31 32.12 -14.54
CA ILE A 33 -22.14 30.99 -14.12
C ILE A 33 -21.20 29.83 -13.85
N ALA A 34 -21.24 29.29 -12.64
CA ALA A 34 -20.34 28.23 -12.21
C ALA A 34 -21.08 27.15 -11.41
N PHE A 35 -20.57 25.93 -11.41
CA PHE A 35 -20.96 24.84 -10.53
C PHE A 35 -19.69 24.09 -10.14
N ALA A 36 -19.69 23.41 -9.00
CA ALA A 36 -18.54 22.65 -8.53
C ALA A 36 -18.81 21.14 -8.63
N THR A 37 -17.83 20.38 -9.12
CA THR A 37 -17.89 18.90 -9.17
C THR A 37 -16.93 18.29 -8.16
N GLU A 38 -16.94 16.97 -8.04
CA GLU A 38 -15.85 16.25 -7.39
C GLU A 38 -14.48 16.61 -8.02
N PRO A 39 -13.36 16.52 -7.28
CA PRO A 39 -12.03 16.81 -7.82
C PRO A 39 -11.69 15.88 -9.00
N LEU A 40 -11.40 16.49 -10.16
CA LEU A 40 -11.06 15.79 -11.40
C LEU A 40 -9.58 15.90 -11.71
N TYR A 41 -9.03 14.83 -12.26
CA TYR A 41 -7.68 14.82 -12.82
C TYR A 41 -7.69 15.36 -14.26
N GLY A 42 -8.71 15.01 -15.04
CA GLY A 42 -8.88 15.52 -16.40
C GLY A 42 -9.94 14.77 -17.20
N ALA A 43 -10.16 15.20 -18.44
CA ALA A 43 -10.96 14.47 -19.41
C ALA A 43 -10.14 13.33 -20.02
N LEU A 44 -10.78 12.22 -20.34
CA LEU A 44 -10.13 11.03 -20.89
C LEU A 44 -9.41 11.33 -22.21
N SER A 45 -9.94 12.24 -23.03
CA SER A 45 -9.28 12.72 -24.25
C SER A 45 -7.89 13.32 -24.03
N HIS A 46 -7.65 14.00 -22.91
CA HIS A 46 -6.34 14.56 -22.56
C HIS A 46 -5.40 13.49 -21.99
N LEU A 47 -5.95 12.52 -21.26
CA LEU A 47 -5.17 11.47 -20.61
C LEU A 47 -4.71 10.37 -21.56
N VAL A 48 -5.38 10.20 -22.70
CA VAL A 48 -5.06 9.16 -23.69
C VAL A 48 -4.16 9.68 -24.80
N LYS A 49 -4.16 11.00 -25.07
CA LYS A 49 -3.30 11.58 -26.10
C LYS A 49 -1.85 11.62 -25.62
N SER A 50 -0.98 10.87 -26.30
CA SER A 50 0.47 11.08 -26.23
C SER A 50 0.76 12.54 -26.57
N ALA A 51 1.60 13.20 -25.79
CA ALA A 51 2.06 14.56 -26.02
C ALA A 51 2.95 14.63 -27.28
N ASP A 52 2.37 14.44 -28.46
CA ASP A 52 2.97 14.91 -29.70
C ASP A 52 2.80 16.44 -29.70
N ASN A 53 3.76 17.15 -29.07
CA ASN A 53 4.33 18.44 -29.48
C ASN A 53 4.95 19.21 -28.29
N TYR A 54 6.29 19.29 -28.29
CA TYR A 54 7.09 20.49 -27.92
C TYR A 54 6.81 21.23 -26.59
N SER A 55 6.39 20.57 -25.51
CA SER A 55 6.50 21.16 -24.16
C SER A 55 7.56 20.43 -23.34
N SER A 56 8.78 20.94 -23.43
CA SER A 56 9.85 20.66 -22.47
C SER A 56 9.45 21.19 -21.09
N GLN A 57 8.90 20.34 -20.23
CA GLN A 57 9.17 20.29 -18.77
C GLN A 57 8.18 19.33 -18.10
N SER A 58 8.70 18.21 -17.62
CA SER A 58 8.28 17.55 -16.37
C SER A 58 6.79 17.28 -16.14
N GLU A 59 6.11 16.57 -17.05
CA GLU A 59 4.93 15.79 -16.66
C GLU A 59 5.23 14.32 -16.93
N GLN A 60 5.28 13.52 -15.86
CA GLN A 60 5.44 12.07 -15.92
C GLN A 60 4.46 11.51 -16.95
N GLU A 61 4.94 10.66 -17.88
CA GLU A 61 4.12 9.95 -18.87
C GLU A 61 2.87 9.35 -18.19
N PHE A 62 1.73 10.02 -18.34
CA PHE A 62 0.44 9.51 -17.89
C PHE A 62 -0.09 8.55 -18.94
N GLU A 63 0.55 7.39 -19.11
CA GLU A 63 0.03 6.33 -19.96
C GLU A 63 -0.89 5.44 -19.14
N LEU A 64 -2.19 5.37 -19.49
CA LEU A 64 -3.17 4.51 -18.80
C LEU A 64 -2.80 3.04 -18.96
N ASP A 65 -2.76 2.31 -17.84
CA ASP A 65 -2.52 0.86 -17.87
C ASP A 65 -3.75 0.09 -18.36
N GLU A 66 -3.56 -1.08 -18.94
CA GLU A 66 -4.65 -1.95 -19.43
C GLU A 66 -5.70 -2.21 -18.34
N LEU A 67 -5.29 -2.39 -17.08
CA LEU A 67 -6.24 -2.58 -15.97
C LEU A 67 -7.06 -1.33 -15.67
N GLU A 68 -6.45 -0.13 -15.79
CA GLU A 68 -7.15 1.15 -15.63
C GLU A 68 -8.18 1.33 -16.76
N ILE A 69 -7.83 0.95 -17.99
CA ILE A 69 -8.72 0.98 -19.15
C ILE A 69 -9.88 0.00 -18.97
N GLN A 70 -9.62 -1.26 -18.61
CA GLN A 70 -10.64 -2.26 -18.35
C GLN A 70 -11.64 -1.80 -17.29
N LYS A 71 -11.13 -1.31 -16.16
CA LYS A 71 -11.97 -0.80 -15.08
C LYS A 71 -12.77 0.41 -15.53
N GLY A 72 -12.13 1.35 -16.23
CA GLY A 72 -12.77 2.54 -16.77
C GLY A 72 -13.92 2.23 -17.72
N LEU A 73 -13.70 1.33 -18.69
CA LEU A 73 -14.72 0.88 -19.62
C LEU A 73 -15.87 0.16 -18.90
N LEU A 74 -15.57 -0.65 -17.87
CA LEU A 74 -16.60 -1.28 -17.04
C LEU A 74 -17.44 -0.24 -16.29
N GLN A 75 -16.82 0.82 -15.76
CA GLN A 75 -17.51 1.94 -15.10
C GLN A 75 -18.40 2.71 -16.08
N VAL A 76 -17.94 2.97 -17.30
CA VAL A 76 -18.79 3.57 -18.35
C VAL A 76 -19.95 2.64 -18.66
N GLY A 77 -19.73 1.33 -18.77
CA GLY A 77 -20.79 0.33 -18.95
C GLY A 77 -21.85 0.37 -17.84
N LYS A 78 -21.43 0.39 -16.56
CA LYS A 78 -22.33 0.54 -15.40
C LYS A 78 -23.12 1.86 -15.45
N GLY A 79 -22.46 2.96 -15.81
CA GLY A 79 -23.11 4.27 -15.96
C GLY A 79 -24.15 4.28 -17.09
N LEU A 80 -23.85 3.66 -18.23
CA LEU A 80 -24.80 3.51 -19.33
C LEU A 80 -25.98 2.60 -18.97
N GLN A 81 -25.75 1.52 -18.21
CA GLN A 81 -26.84 0.68 -17.70
C GLN A 81 -27.82 1.51 -16.88
N PHE A 82 -27.30 2.30 -15.93
CA PHE A 82 -28.12 3.19 -15.11
C PHE A 82 -28.95 4.18 -15.94
N LEU A 83 -28.35 4.78 -16.98
CA LEU A 83 -29.07 5.67 -17.90
C LEU A 83 -30.14 4.91 -18.71
N SER A 84 -29.81 3.71 -19.18
CA SER A 84 -30.72 2.84 -19.91
C SER A 84 -31.94 2.44 -19.06
N ASP A 85 -31.74 2.09 -17.80
CA ASP A 85 -32.81 1.74 -16.85
C ASP A 85 -33.72 2.95 -16.58
N ALA A 86 -33.15 4.16 -16.57
CA ALA A 86 -33.88 5.42 -16.47
C ALA A 86 -34.52 5.87 -17.81
N LYS A 87 -34.37 5.10 -18.90
CA LYS A 87 -34.81 5.43 -20.27
C LYS A 87 -34.22 6.75 -20.80
N VAL A 88 -32.98 7.04 -20.41
CA VAL A 88 -32.20 8.22 -20.81
C VAL A 88 -31.14 7.81 -21.83
N VAL A 89 -30.94 8.61 -22.88
CA VAL A 89 -29.88 8.43 -23.88
C VAL A 89 -28.92 9.62 -23.82
N HIS A 90 -27.61 9.35 -23.80
CA HIS A 90 -26.56 10.35 -23.60
C HIS A 90 -26.19 11.12 -24.88
N HIS A 91 -26.16 10.46 -26.03
CA HIS A 91 -26.01 11.02 -27.39
C HIS A 91 -24.68 11.69 -27.81
N ASN A 92 -23.78 12.06 -26.91
CA ASN A 92 -22.40 12.44 -27.29
C ASN A 92 -21.35 11.86 -26.33
N LEU A 93 -21.57 10.61 -25.96
CA LEU A 93 -20.57 9.86 -25.24
C LEU A 93 -19.26 9.81 -26.08
N THR A 94 -18.28 10.63 -25.69
CA THR A 94 -16.96 10.78 -26.32
C THR A 94 -15.88 10.72 -25.24
N PRO A 95 -14.60 10.57 -25.60
CA PRO A 95 -13.52 10.70 -24.63
C PRO A 95 -13.50 12.05 -23.89
N ASP A 96 -14.02 13.13 -24.48
CA ASP A 96 -14.16 14.43 -23.79
C ASP A 96 -15.31 14.45 -22.76
N ALA A 97 -16.29 13.57 -22.93
CA ALA A 97 -17.43 13.43 -22.03
C ALA A 97 -17.13 12.50 -20.84
N VAL A 98 -16.00 11.79 -20.84
CA VAL A 98 -15.60 10.92 -19.72
C VAL A 98 -14.48 11.60 -18.94
N PHE A 99 -14.69 11.78 -17.64
CA PHE A 99 -13.72 12.41 -16.74
C PHE A 99 -13.12 11.37 -15.81
N VAL A 100 -11.86 11.56 -15.43
CA VAL A 100 -11.19 10.72 -14.43
C VAL A 100 -11.05 11.52 -13.14
N ASN A 101 -11.58 11.00 -12.04
CA ASN A 101 -11.50 11.68 -10.75
C ASN A 101 -10.14 11.46 -10.06
N SER A 102 -9.94 12.11 -8.90
CA SER A 102 -8.71 11.97 -8.09
C SER A 102 -8.42 10.54 -7.62
N LYS A 103 -9.41 9.65 -7.61
CA LYS A 103 -9.26 8.23 -7.27
C LYS A 103 -8.93 7.36 -8.50
N GLY A 104 -9.01 7.90 -9.72
CA GLY A 104 -8.83 7.13 -10.96
C GLY A 104 -10.10 6.40 -11.42
N ASP A 105 -11.29 6.82 -10.97
CA ASP A 105 -12.56 6.31 -11.50
C ASP A 105 -13.01 7.15 -12.70
N TRP A 106 -13.55 6.47 -13.70
CA TRP A 106 -14.14 7.09 -14.87
C TRP A 106 -15.59 7.46 -14.57
N LYS A 107 -15.89 8.72 -14.82
CA LYS A 107 -17.18 9.37 -14.57
C LYS A 107 -17.73 9.88 -15.88
N ILE A 108 -18.93 9.45 -16.24
CA ILE A 108 -19.64 9.98 -17.39
C ILE A 108 -20.12 11.39 -17.03
N GLY A 109 -19.63 12.36 -17.79
CA GLY A 109 -19.99 13.77 -17.78
C GLY A 109 -20.42 14.22 -19.18
N GLY A 110 -20.31 15.52 -19.46
CA GLY A 110 -20.63 16.02 -20.80
C GLY A 110 -22.11 15.89 -21.14
N TYR A 111 -23.01 16.30 -20.26
CA TYR A 111 -24.46 16.20 -20.51
C TYR A 111 -25.00 17.34 -21.37
N TYR A 112 -24.29 17.72 -22.43
CA TYR A 112 -24.69 18.83 -23.30
C TYR A 112 -26.00 18.54 -24.07
N LEU A 113 -26.45 17.27 -24.14
CA LEU A 113 -27.54 16.75 -24.99
C LEU A 113 -28.36 15.58 -24.38
N ILE A 114 -28.54 15.51 -23.06
CA ILE A 114 -29.50 14.53 -22.52
C ILE A 114 -30.88 14.85 -23.12
N LEU A 115 -31.36 13.98 -24.01
CA LEU A 115 -32.76 13.97 -24.40
C LEU A 115 -33.49 13.04 -23.45
N LEU A 116 -34.38 13.61 -22.64
CA LEU A 116 -35.43 12.83 -22.00
C LEU A 116 -36.41 12.43 -23.10
N CYS A 117 -36.65 11.13 -23.24
CA CYS A 117 -37.54 10.55 -24.27
C CYS A 117 -39.04 10.91 -24.07
N TRP A 118 -39.35 12.01 -23.39
CA TRP A 118 -40.70 12.38 -22.95
C TRP A 118 -41.30 13.57 -23.70
N ASP A 119 -40.54 14.31 -24.51
CA ASP A 119 -41.10 15.49 -25.18
C ASP A 119 -40.60 15.69 -26.63
N LEU A 120 -41.36 15.15 -27.58
CA LEU A 120 -41.12 15.21 -29.03
C LEU A 120 -41.24 16.64 -29.61
N ALA A 121 -41.90 17.57 -28.92
CA ALA A 121 -42.16 18.92 -29.43
C ALA A 121 -40.93 19.84 -29.39
N SER A 122 -40.03 19.66 -28.42
CA SER A 122 -38.77 20.43 -28.29
C SER A 122 -37.64 19.90 -29.18
N PHE A 123 -37.86 18.74 -29.80
CA PHE A 123 -36.87 17.99 -30.58
C PHE A 123 -36.42 18.72 -31.86
N SER A 124 -37.36 19.32 -32.58
CA SER A 124 -37.13 19.96 -33.88
C SER A 124 -36.21 21.19 -33.83
N THR A 125 -36.20 21.91 -32.69
CA THR A 125 -35.38 23.11 -32.49
C THR A 125 -33.97 22.74 -32.04
N ILE A 126 -33.82 21.66 -31.24
CA ILE A 126 -32.52 21.12 -30.84
C ILE A 126 -31.82 20.44 -32.03
N GLN A 127 -32.58 19.80 -32.93
CA GLN A 127 -32.09 19.12 -34.14
C GLN A 127 -31.31 20.03 -35.11
N ARG A 128 -31.67 21.32 -35.24
CA ARG A 128 -30.92 22.26 -36.09
C ARG A 128 -29.58 22.68 -35.48
N ASN A 129 -29.51 22.82 -34.17
CA ASN A 129 -28.25 23.12 -33.47
C ASN A 129 -27.33 21.89 -33.40
N LEU A 130 -27.93 20.69 -33.40
CA LEU A 130 -27.22 19.40 -33.46
C LEU A 130 -26.50 19.17 -34.79
N GLN A 131 -27.08 19.60 -35.92
CA GLN A 131 -26.47 19.46 -37.25
C GLN A 131 -25.16 20.24 -37.42
N GLN A 132 -24.85 21.20 -36.53
CA GLN A 132 -23.56 21.91 -36.50
C GLN A 132 -22.49 21.20 -35.66
N MET A 133 -22.83 20.17 -34.86
CA MET A 133 -21.85 19.38 -34.12
C MET A 133 -21.13 18.39 -35.04
N ALA A 134 -19.87 18.07 -34.70
CA ALA A 134 -19.02 17.29 -35.57
C ALA A 134 -19.62 15.89 -35.87
N MET A 135 -19.81 15.54 -37.14
CA MET A 135 -20.24 14.20 -37.60
C MET A 135 -19.28 13.07 -37.14
N THR A 136 -18.15 13.44 -36.54
CA THR A 136 -17.17 12.58 -35.88
C THR A 136 -17.76 11.83 -34.67
N ILE A 137 -18.87 12.30 -34.10
CA ILE A 137 -19.41 11.80 -32.81
C ILE A 137 -20.75 11.07 -32.98
N MET A 138 -21.45 11.29 -34.09
CA MET A 138 -22.81 10.78 -34.29
C MET A 138 -22.83 9.31 -34.74
N THR A 139 -23.85 8.58 -34.31
CA THR A 139 -24.06 7.15 -34.59
C THR A 139 -24.64 6.91 -35.99
N PRO A 140 -24.42 5.72 -36.59
CA PRO A 140 -24.83 5.47 -37.97
C PRO A 140 -26.32 5.64 -38.23
N GLU A 141 -27.16 5.12 -37.35
CA GLU A 141 -28.62 5.20 -37.41
C GLU A 141 -29.16 6.61 -37.19
N TYR A 142 -28.46 7.44 -36.39
CA TYR A 142 -28.84 8.84 -36.23
C TYR A 142 -28.51 9.65 -37.50
N VAL A 143 -27.30 9.46 -38.07
CA VAL A 143 -26.86 10.18 -39.28
C VAL A 143 -27.61 9.72 -40.54
N LEU A 144 -27.91 8.43 -40.64
CA LEU A 144 -28.51 7.82 -41.84
C LEU A 144 -30.04 7.81 -41.79
N ASN A 145 -30.64 7.53 -40.62
CA ASN A 145 -32.07 7.27 -40.49
C ASN A 145 -32.81 8.23 -39.52
N ASN A 146 -32.10 9.14 -38.82
CA ASN A 146 -32.63 9.97 -37.73
C ASN A 146 -33.29 9.17 -36.58
N GLU A 147 -32.85 7.93 -36.36
CA GLU A 147 -33.39 7.07 -35.29
C GLU A 147 -32.62 7.26 -33.98
N ILE A 148 -33.37 7.45 -32.89
CA ILE A 148 -32.84 7.53 -31.52
C ILE A 148 -33.22 6.28 -30.76
N THR A 149 -32.21 5.54 -30.31
CA THR A 149 -32.36 4.31 -29.54
C THR A 149 -31.24 4.21 -28.49
N GLN A 150 -31.45 3.43 -27.43
CA GLN A 150 -30.39 3.17 -26.43
C GLN A 150 -29.14 2.52 -27.05
N ALA A 151 -29.29 1.84 -28.18
CA ALA A 151 -28.18 1.26 -28.94
C ALA A 151 -27.20 2.32 -29.48
N ASN A 152 -27.61 3.60 -29.56
CA ASN A 152 -26.71 4.69 -29.93
C ASN A 152 -25.51 4.76 -28.98
N ASP A 153 -25.76 4.79 -27.66
CA ASP A 153 -24.69 4.94 -26.66
C ASP A 153 -23.76 3.72 -26.61
N ILE A 154 -24.23 2.55 -27.04
CA ILE A 154 -23.42 1.33 -27.18
C ILE A 154 -22.38 1.46 -28.29
N PHE A 155 -22.77 2.05 -29.42
CA PHE A 155 -21.84 2.33 -30.51
C PHE A 155 -20.79 3.36 -30.07
N SER A 156 -21.23 4.39 -29.34
CA SER A 156 -20.33 5.40 -28.76
C SER A 156 -19.36 4.79 -27.75
N LEU A 157 -19.80 3.83 -26.92
CA LEU A 157 -18.92 3.06 -26.04
C LEU A 157 -17.85 2.29 -26.84
N GLY A 158 -18.23 1.65 -27.95
CA GLY A 158 -17.28 1.02 -28.87
C GLY A 158 -16.25 2.00 -29.44
N CYS A 159 -16.67 3.22 -29.76
CA CYS A 159 -15.78 4.28 -30.24
C CYS A 159 -14.81 4.75 -29.13
N ILE A 160 -15.25 4.83 -27.87
CA ILE A 160 -14.38 5.16 -26.74
C ILE A 160 -13.38 4.04 -26.49
N ALA A 161 -13.82 2.78 -26.44
CA ALA A 161 -12.93 1.63 -26.33
C ALA A 161 -11.88 1.67 -27.44
N TYR A 162 -12.30 1.99 -28.68
CA TYR A 162 -11.36 2.17 -29.78
C TYR A 162 -10.34 3.28 -29.54
N ALA A 163 -10.81 4.47 -29.16
CA ALA A 163 -9.95 5.63 -28.98
C ALA A 163 -8.93 5.42 -27.86
N VAL A 164 -9.33 4.79 -26.75
CA VAL A 164 -8.44 4.57 -25.60
C VAL A 164 -7.29 3.63 -25.94
N HIS A 165 -7.54 2.54 -26.66
CA HIS A 165 -6.48 1.61 -27.07
C HIS A 165 -5.65 2.11 -28.27
N ASN A 166 -6.05 3.22 -28.91
CA ASN A 166 -5.32 3.83 -30.03
C ASN A 166 -4.85 5.25 -29.72
N LYS A 167 -4.41 5.51 -28.49
CA LYS A 167 -3.78 6.79 -28.07
C LYS A 167 -4.63 8.04 -28.39
N GLY A 168 -5.95 7.92 -28.28
CA GLY A 168 -6.90 9.03 -28.41
C GLY A 168 -7.36 9.27 -29.84
N VAL A 169 -6.91 8.43 -30.79
CA VAL A 169 -7.33 8.52 -32.19
C VAL A 169 -8.79 8.06 -32.31
N SER A 170 -9.67 9.00 -32.66
CA SER A 170 -11.07 8.69 -32.95
C SER A 170 -11.20 7.81 -34.20
N LEU A 171 -12.04 6.78 -34.11
CA LEU A 171 -12.41 5.90 -35.22
C LEU A 171 -12.95 6.70 -36.42
N LEU A 172 -13.81 7.68 -36.12
CA LEU A 172 -14.59 8.42 -37.11
C LEU A 172 -14.03 9.81 -37.35
N GLN A 173 -12.78 9.95 -37.79
CA GLN A 173 -12.27 11.23 -38.31
C GLN A 173 -12.94 11.56 -39.65
N THR A 174 -14.14 12.15 -39.62
CA THR A 174 -14.97 12.39 -40.82
C THR A 174 -14.93 13.84 -41.28
N PHE A 175 -14.36 14.75 -40.49
CA PHE A 175 -14.21 16.18 -40.79
C PHE A 175 -15.50 16.80 -41.35
N ASN A 176 -16.65 16.42 -40.80
CA ASN A 176 -17.98 16.87 -41.24
C ASN A 176 -18.31 16.55 -42.72
N ASN A 177 -17.81 15.43 -43.24
CA ASN A 177 -18.16 14.95 -44.57
C ASN A 177 -18.96 13.63 -44.49
N ARG A 178 -20.24 13.70 -44.87
CA ARG A 178 -21.18 12.56 -44.88
C ARG A 178 -20.70 11.39 -45.74
N ARG A 179 -20.10 11.65 -46.90
CA ARG A 179 -19.60 10.58 -47.79
C ARG A 179 -18.38 9.89 -47.21
N THR A 180 -17.55 10.61 -46.45
CA THR A 180 -16.44 10.01 -45.70
C THR A 180 -16.95 9.20 -44.51
N TYR A 181 -18.00 9.68 -43.84
CA TYR A 181 -18.68 8.95 -42.77
C TYR A 181 -19.23 7.60 -43.28
N GLU A 182 -20.02 7.60 -44.35
CA GLU A 182 -20.61 6.38 -44.92
C GLU A 182 -19.54 5.35 -45.33
N ARG A 183 -18.44 5.80 -45.97
CA ARG A 183 -17.31 4.92 -46.30
C ARG A 183 -16.64 4.34 -45.06
N LYS A 184 -16.44 5.14 -44.01
CA LYS A 184 -15.83 4.66 -42.77
C LYS A 184 -16.72 3.65 -42.06
N ILE A 185 -18.02 3.87 -41.98
CA ILE A 185 -18.97 2.91 -41.38
C ILE A 185 -18.97 1.59 -42.14
N GLN A 186 -18.94 1.62 -43.48
CA GLN A 186 -18.81 0.40 -44.29
C GLN A 186 -17.49 -0.33 -44.05
N ALA A 187 -16.40 0.40 -43.80
CA ALA A 187 -15.10 -0.18 -43.53
C ALA A 187 -14.95 -0.75 -42.11
N ILE A 188 -15.85 -0.46 -41.15
CA ILE A 188 -15.73 -0.93 -39.76
C ILE A 188 -15.63 -2.47 -39.68
N GLU A 189 -16.39 -3.18 -40.51
CA GLU A 189 -16.41 -4.64 -40.53
C GLU A 189 -15.04 -5.23 -40.92
N THR A 190 -14.28 -4.53 -41.76
CA THR A 190 -12.97 -4.94 -42.27
C THR A 190 -11.80 -4.34 -41.49
N LEU A 191 -12.06 -3.52 -40.47
CA LEU A 191 -10.98 -2.96 -39.65
C LEU A 191 -10.20 -4.04 -38.91
N ASP A 192 -8.89 -3.82 -38.86
CA ASP A 192 -7.99 -4.59 -38.05
C ASP A 192 -7.95 -4.05 -36.61
N PHE A 193 -8.23 -4.92 -35.65
CA PHE A 193 -8.18 -4.64 -34.22
C PHE A 193 -7.01 -5.37 -33.54
N SER A 194 -6.02 -5.85 -34.30
CA SER A 194 -4.85 -6.60 -33.81
C SER A 194 -4.07 -5.90 -32.69
N LYS A 195 -4.07 -4.57 -32.65
CA LYS A 195 -3.43 -3.76 -31.59
C LYS A 195 -4.14 -3.81 -30.24
N MET A 196 -5.35 -4.37 -30.18
CA MET A 196 -6.14 -4.48 -28.96
C MET A 196 -6.02 -5.86 -28.32
N PRO A 197 -6.30 -5.97 -27.01
CA PRO A 197 -6.36 -7.25 -26.31
C PRO A 197 -7.26 -8.27 -27.05
N PRO A 198 -6.85 -9.54 -27.21
CA PRO A 198 -7.59 -10.53 -27.99
C PRO A 198 -9.06 -10.69 -27.57
N HIS A 199 -9.34 -10.64 -26.27
CA HIS A 199 -10.71 -10.73 -25.75
C HIS A 199 -11.56 -9.49 -26.06
N LEU A 200 -10.94 -8.31 -26.25
CA LEU A 200 -11.66 -7.09 -26.64
C LEU A 200 -12.00 -7.08 -28.14
N GLN A 201 -11.17 -7.71 -29.00
CA GLN A 201 -11.37 -7.69 -30.45
C GLN A 201 -12.74 -8.25 -30.88
N GLY A 202 -13.21 -9.31 -30.22
CA GLY A 202 -14.55 -9.87 -30.47
C GLY A 202 -15.67 -8.95 -29.95
N VAL A 203 -15.45 -8.35 -28.78
CA VAL A 203 -16.41 -7.45 -28.12
C VAL A 203 -16.57 -6.16 -28.94
N ILE A 204 -15.48 -5.55 -29.40
CA ILE A 204 -15.50 -4.26 -30.11
C ILE A 204 -16.19 -4.37 -31.47
N ARG A 205 -16.04 -5.50 -32.18
CA ARG A 205 -16.77 -5.76 -33.43
C ARG A 205 -18.28 -5.78 -33.22
N ARG A 206 -18.75 -6.35 -32.11
CA ARG A 206 -20.18 -6.35 -31.74
C ARG A 206 -20.65 -4.98 -31.25
N LEU A 207 -19.84 -4.23 -30.51
CA LEU A 207 -20.19 -2.86 -30.09
C LEU A 207 -20.34 -1.91 -31.27
N LEU A 208 -19.46 -2.02 -32.27
CA LEU A 208 -19.42 -1.17 -33.45
C LEU A 208 -20.28 -1.69 -34.61
N ALA A 209 -21.14 -2.69 -34.38
CA ALA A 209 -22.00 -3.25 -35.43
C ALA A 209 -22.90 -2.16 -36.02
N ARG A 210 -23.03 -2.14 -37.35
CA ARG A 210 -23.80 -1.11 -38.05
C ARG A 210 -25.28 -1.13 -37.64
N GLN A 211 -25.86 -2.32 -37.54
CA GLN A 211 -27.27 -2.49 -37.18
C GLN A 211 -27.45 -2.47 -35.65
N PRO A 212 -28.34 -1.62 -35.10
CA PRO A 212 -28.63 -1.58 -33.66
C PRO A 212 -28.99 -2.95 -33.05
N SER A 213 -29.73 -3.79 -33.79
CA SER A 213 -30.16 -5.12 -33.33
C SER A 213 -29.04 -6.15 -33.21
N GLN A 214 -27.91 -5.94 -33.88
CA GLN A 214 -26.74 -6.82 -33.83
C GLN A 214 -25.73 -6.39 -32.76
N ARG A 215 -25.97 -5.24 -32.11
CA ARG A 215 -25.06 -4.71 -31.09
C ARG A 215 -25.15 -5.51 -29.80
N LEU A 216 -24.03 -5.53 -29.09
CA LEU A 216 -23.92 -6.12 -27.77
C LEU A 216 -24.85 -5.39 -26.79
N THR A 217 -25.53 -6.12 -25.91
CA THR A 217 -26.24 -5.50 -24.78
C THR A 217 -25.23 -5.04 -23.72
N ILE A 218 -25.62 -4.05 -22.92
CA ILE A 218 -24.76 -3.53 -21.84
C ILE A 218 -24.44 -4.64 -20.82
N GLU A 219 -25.41 -5.52 -20.54
CA GLU A 219 -25.20 -6.67 -19.66
C GLU A 219 -24.20 -7.68 -20.22
N GLU A 220 -24.30 -8.02 -21.51
CA GLU A 220 -23.33 -8.90 -22.18
C GLU A 220 -21.93 -8.28 -22.23
N PHE A 221 -21.84 -6.95 -22.40
CA PHE A 221 -20.57 -6.23 -22.34
C PHE A 221 -19.90 -6.39 -20.98
N GLN A 222 -20.62 -6.09 -19.89
CA GLN A 222 -20.08 -6.18 -18.53
C GLN A 222 -19.67 -7.61 -18.12
N LYS A 223 -20.31 -8.63 -18.69
CA LYS A 223 -20.01 -10.06 -18.47
C LYS A 223 -19.03 -10.65 -19.48
N SER A 224 -18.47 -9.84 -20.38
CA SER A 224 -17.57 -10.34 -21.41
C SER A 224 -16.25 -10.87 -20.82
N LYS A 225 -15.62 -11.83 -21.53
CA LYS A 225 -14.32 -12.41 -21.14
C LYS A 225 -13.20 -11.38 -21.02
N TYR A 226 -13.36 -10.20 -21.63
CA TYR A 226 -12.42 -9.11 -21.50
C TYR A 226 -12.25 -8.64 -20.04
N PHE A 227 -13.33 -8.70 -19.24
CA PHE A 227 -13.31 -8.33 -17.82
C PHE A 227 -13.15 -9.54 -16.87
N ASP A 228 -12.91 -10.74 -17.42
CA ASP A 228 -12.77 -11.99 -16.68
C ASP A 228 -11.29 -12.29 -16.44
N ASN A 229 -10.69 -11.52 -15.53
CA ASN A 229 -9.33 -11.75 -15.08
C ASN A 229 -9.19 -11.52 -13.58
N LEU A 230 -8.08 -12.00 -13.01
CA LEU A 230 -7.82 -11.98 -11.58
C LEU A 230 -7.82 -10.57 -10.99
N LEU A 231 -7.21 -9.60 -11.67
CA LEU A 231 -7.07 -8.23 -11.17
C LEU A 231 -8.41 -7.50 -11.13
N VAL A 232 -9.20 -7.61 -12.21
CA VAL A 232 -10.56 -7.07 -12.26
C VAL A 232 -11.46 -7.75 -11.22
N SER A 233 -11.35 -9.06 -11.05
CA SER A 233 -12.13 -9.81 -10.04
C SER A 233 -11.77 -9.40 -8.62
N THR A 234 -10.48 -9.18 -8.34
CA THR A 234 -9.97 -8.69 -7.06
C THR A 234 -10.52 -7.29 -6.77
N MET A 235 -10.51 -6.39 -7.76
CA MET A 235 -11.10 -5.05 -7.63
C MET A 235 -12.61 -5.09 -7.39
N LYS A 236 -13.35 -5.95 -8.11
CA LYS A 236 -14.80 -6.16 -7.87
C LYS A 236 -15.07 -6.63 -6.45
N PHE A 237 -14.26 -7.56 -5.93
CA PHE A 237 -14.38 -8.02 -4.56
C PHE A 237 -14.12 -6.88 -3.56
N MET A 238 -13.09 -6.06 -3.81
CA MET A 238 -12.80 -4.87 -3.00
C MET A 238 -13.95 -3.84 -3.00
N GLU A 239 -14.66 -3.64 -4.12
CA GLU A 239 -15.84 -2.77 -4.16
C GLU A 239 -16.97 -3.29 -3.24
N SER A 240 -17.16 -4.61 -3.19
CA SER A 240 -18.13 -5.26 -2.30
C SER A 240 -17.61 -5.55 -0.89
N PHE A 241 -16.39 -5.14 -0.57
CA PHE A 241 -15.68 -5.54 0.66
C PHE A 241 -16.43 -5.16 1.95
N PRO A 242 -17.04 -3.96 2.07
CA PRO A 242 -17.77 -3.58 3.29
C PRO A 242 -18.94 -4.52 3.64
N GLU A 243 -19.52 -5.19 2.64
CA GLU A 243 -20.67 -6.09 2.80
C GLU A 243 -20.27 -7.53 3.17
N LYS A 244 -18.97 -7.85 3.13
CA LYS A 244 -18.47 -9.21 3.38
C LYS A 244 -18.31 -9.52 4.87
N THR A 245 -18.43 -10.80 5.19
CA THR A 245 -18.18 -11.33 6.53
C THR A 245 -16.70 -11.20 6.91
N ARG A 246 -16.40 -11.20 8.21
CA ARG A 246 -15.02 -11.10 8.71
C ARG A 246 -14.15 -12.25 8.20
N GLU A 247 -14.70 -13.45 8.10
CA GLU A 247 -14.02 -14.64 7.61
C GLU A 247 -13.65 -14.51 6.12
N GLU A 248 -14.60 -14.06 5.28
CA GLU A 248 -14.36 -13.79 3.86
C GLU A 248 -13.30 -12.70 3.68
N LYS A 249 -13.38 -11.61 4.47
CA LYS A 249 -12.39 -10.54 4.48
C LYS A 249 -10.99 -11.07 4.84
N ALA A 250 -10.89 -11.88 5.89
CA ALA A 250 -9.62 -12.47 6.33
C ALA A 250 -9.02 -13.41 5.26
N GLN A 251 -9.85 -14.24 4.62
CA GLN A 251 -9.40 -15.12 3.53
C GLN A 251 -8.94 -14.33 2.31
N PHE A 252 -9.69 -13.29 1.94
CA PHE A 252 -9.32 -12.41 0.83
C PHE A 252 -7.99 -11.69 1.10
N MET A 253 -7.80 -11.10 2.29
CA MET A 253 -6.56 -10.42 2.67
C MET A 253 -5.34 -11.35 2.62
N LYS A 254 -5.49 -12.62 3.03
CA LYS A 254 -4.41 -13.62 2.88
C LYS A 254 -4.05 -13.85 1.42
N GLY A 255 -5.05 -13.96 0.54
CA GLY A 255 -4.84 -14.13 -0.91
C GLY A 255 -4.28 -12.88 -1.59
N LEU A 256 -4.71 -11.69 -1.17
CA LEU A 256 -4.37 -10.41 -1.79
C LEU A 256 -2.85 -10.19 -1.87
N SER A 257 -2.12 -10.54 -0.81
CA SER A 257 -0.65 -10.44 -0.74
C SER A 257 0.10 -11.06 -1.92
N ARG A 258 -0.48 -12.10 -2.56
CA ARG A 258 0.12 -12.81 -3.70
C ARG A 258 -0.14 -12.13 -5.04
N VAL A 259 -1.13 -11.25 -5.09
CA VAL A 259 -1.61 -10.59 -6.32
C VAL A 259 -1.16 -9.13 -6.36
N LEU A 260 -0.83 -8.51 -5.22
CA LEU A 260 -0.45 -7.10 -5.14
C LEU A 260 0.66 -6.70 -6.13
N SER A 261 1.68 -7.54 -6.35
CA SER A 261 2.78 -7.25 -7.28
C SER A 261 2.37 -7.19 -8.76
N GLN A 262 1.19 -7.69 -9.11
CA GLN A 262 0.65 -7.63 -10.47
C GLN A 262 -0.15 -6.34 -10.73
N PHE A 263 -0.47 -5.57 -9.69
CA PHE A 263 -1.20 -4.32 -9.85
C PHE A 263 -0.27 -3.17 -10.23
N PRO A 264 -0.72 -2.27 -11.12
CA PRO A 264 -0.03 -1.00 -11.35
C PRO A 264 0.09 -0.18 -10.06
N ASN A 265 1.26 0.43 -9.85
CA ASN A 265 1.56 1.25 -8.66
C ASN A 265 0.53 2.36 -8.41
N ARG A 266 -0.05 2.94 -9.46
CA ARG A 266 -1.11 3.96 -9.34
C ARG A 266 -2.39 3.40 -8.73
N ILE A 267 -2.80 2.19 -9.10
CA ILE A 267 -3.97 1.52 -8.54
C ILE A 267 -3.69 1.12 -7.09
N LEU A 268 -2.50 0.58 -6.81
CA LEU A 268 -2.08 0.25 -5.45
C LEU A 268 -2.19 1.47 -4.52
N LYS A 269 -1.61 2.61 -4.94
CA LYS A 269 -1.56 3.84 -4.13
C LYS A 269 -2.91 4.56 -4.00
N ARG A 270 -3.67 4.71 -5.08
CA ARG A 270 -4.88 5.56 -5.10
C ARG A 270 -6.16 4.82 -4.71
N LYS A 271 -6.16 3.48 -4.79
CA LYS A 271 -7.37 2.67 -4.58
C LYS A 271 -7.19 1.61 -3.50
N ILE A 272 -6.20 0.74 -3.67
CA ILE A 272 -6.08 -0.43 -2.79
C ILE A 272 -5.63 0.02 -1.40
N LEU A 273 -4.57 0.83 -1.32
CA LEU A 273 -4.01 1.31 -0.06
C LEU A 273 -5.03 2.09 0.80
N PRO A 274 -5.77 3.10 0.29
CA PRO A 274 -6.80 3.78 1.08
C PRO A 274 -7.87 2.83 1.61
N SER A 275 -8.31 1.87 0.80
CA SER A 275 -9.30 0.86 1.21
C SER A 275 -8.78 -0.04 2.34
N LEU A 276 -7.51 -0.45 2.26
CA LEU A 276 -6.87 -1.23 3.32
C LEU A 276 -6.67 -0.41 4.60
N ILE A 277 -6.33 0.88 4.48
CA ILE A 277 -6.19 1.80 5.62
C ILE A 277 -7.53 1.98 6.34
N GLU A 278 -8.64 2.10 5.61
CA GLU A 278 -9.97 2.20 6.21
C GLU A 278 -10.34 0.96 7.04
N GLU A 279 -9.88 -0.22 6.63
CA GLU A 279 -10.11 -1.50 7.32
C GLU A 279 -9.22 -1.70 8.55
N LEU A 280 -8.22 -0.85 8.81
CA LEU A 280 -7.46 -0.87 10.07
C LEU A 280 -8.33 -0.65 11.32
N LYS A 281 -9.56 -0.19 11.14
CA LYS A 281 -10.55 -0.05 12.21
C LYS A 281 -11.01 -1.39 12.80
N ASP A 282 -10.96 -2.50 12.04
CA ASP A 282 -11.28 -3.83 12.57
C ASP A 282 -10.03 -4.50 13.15
N HIS A 283 -9.91 -4.45 14.48
CA HIS A 283 -8.75 -4.94 15.22
C HIS A 283 -8.49 -6.44 15.06
N GLN A 284 -9.51 -7.24 14.71
CA GLN A 284 -9.35 -8.69 14.50
C GLN A 284 -8.77 -9.02 13.13
N LEU A 285 -8.90 -8.11 12.16
CA LEU A 285 -8.38 -8.28 10.80
C LEU A 285 -6.97 -7.72 10.61
N LEU A 286 -6.43 -7.02 11.61
CA LEU A 286 -5.09 -6.42 11.57
C LEU A 286 -3.97 -7.41 11.19
N PRO A 287 -3.94 -8.67 11.70
CA PRO A 287 -2.88 -9.62 11.33
C PRO A 287 -2.85 -9.93 9.83
N TYR A 288 -3.96 -9.71 9.12
CA TYR A 288 -4.08 -9.95 7.68
C TYR A 288 -4.00 -8.67 6.86
N THR A 289 -4.43 -7.53 7.43
CA THR A 289 -4.47 -6.24 6.73
C THR A 289 -3.11 -5.54 6.72
N VAL A 290 -2.42 -5.52 7.86
CA VAL A 290 -1.12 -4.85 8.01
C VAL A 290 -0.06 -5.37 7.03
N PRO A 291 0.10 -6.70 6.81
CA PRO A 291 1.09 -7.21 5.84
C PRO A 291 0.85 -6.70 4.41
N ASN A 292 -0.42 -6.59 4.00
CA ASN A 292 -0.77 -6.09 2.66
C ASN A 292 -0.42 -4.61 2.52
N ILE A 293 -0.72 -3.79 3.53
CA ILE A 293 -0.35 -2.36 3.54
C ILE A 293 1.18 -2.23 3.44
N LEU A 294 1.91 -2.96 4.28
CA LEU A 294 3.37 -2.85 4.33
C LEU A 294 4.04 -3.36 3.05
N LEU A 295 3.47 -4.34 2.37
CA LEU A 295 3.93 -4.76 1.04
C LEU A 295 3.79 -3.63 0.01
N ILE A 296 2.66 -2.91 0.00
CA ILE A 296 2.48 -1.74 -0.88
C ILE A 296 3.45 -0.62 -0.52
N THR A 297 3.79 -0.45 0.77
CA THR A 297 4.70 0.62 1.20
C THR A 297 6.14 0.45 0.73
N GLN A 298 6.53 -0.75 0.27
CA GLN A 298 7.86 -0.98 -0.29
C GLN A 298 8.10 -0.10 -1.53
N GLU A 299 7.06 0.13 -2.33
CA GLU A 299 7.08 0.96 -3.53
C GLU A 299 6.91 2.47 -3.26
N LEU A 300 6.55 2.86 -2.02
CA LEU A 300 6.33 4.26 -1.65
C LEU A 300 7.62 4.95 -1.23
N THR A 301 7.71 6.27 -1.46
CA THR A 301 8.82 7.07 -0.90
C THR A 301 8.67 7.25 0.61
N GLN A 302 9.75 7.71 1.27
CA GLN A 302 9.74 8.00 2.70
C GLN A 302 8.71 9.08 3.08
N GLU A 303 8.60 10.13 2.26
CA GLU A 303 7.63 11.21 2.45
C GLU A 303 6.19 10.74 2.27
N GLU A 304 5.94 9.92 1.26
CA GLU A 304 4.63 9.32 1.00
C GLU A 304 4.21 8.38 2.13
N PHE A 305 5.13 7.57 2.66
CA PHE A 305 4.86 6.70 3.80
C PHE A 305 4.46 7.52 5.05
N CYS A 306 5.23 8.56 5.36
CA CYS A 306 5.00 9.39 6.54
C CYS A 306 3.70 10.20 6.45
N SER A 307 3.27 10.58 5.24
CA SER A 307 2.04 11.36 5.02
C SER A 307 0.78 10.49 4.87
N LEU A 308 0.87 9.36 4.16
CA LEU A 308 -0.29 8.55 3.79
C LEU A 308 -0.56 7.38 4.74
N VAL A 309 0.49 6.74 5.28
CA VAL A 309 0.36 5.44 5.95
C VAL A 309 0.63 5.54 7.45
N LEU A 310 1.75 6.15 7.84
CA LEU A 310 2.17 6.23 9.24
C LEU A 310 1.10 6.82 10.18
N PRO A 311 0.38 7.91 9.83
CA PRO A 311 -0.63 8.50 10.73
C PRO A 311 -1.74 7.52 11.10
N SER A 312 -2.14 6.66 10.16
CA SER A 312 -3.18 5.64 10.36
C SER A 312 -2.66 4.41 11.11
N LEU A 313 -1.35 4.16 11.08
CA LEU A 313 -0.73 3.05 11.82
C LEU A 313 -0.40 3.39 13.28
N LYS A 314 -0.18 4.68 13.63
CA LYS A 314 0.11 5.08 15.02
C LYS A 314 -0.93 4.57 16.03
N PRO A 315 -2.25 4.69 15.79
CA PRO A 315 -3.26 4.11 16.68
C PRO A 315 -3.17 2.59 16.77
N VAL A 316 -2.77 1.93 15.68
CA VAL A 316 -2.66 0.47 15.59
C VAL A 316 -1.51 -0.05 16.45
N PHE A 317 -0.43 0.73 16.64
CA PHE A 317 0.69 0.37 17.51
C PHE A 317 0.28 0.19 18.98
N LEU A 318 -0.85 0.77 19.39
CA LEU A 318 -1.37 0.66 20.77
C LEU A 318 -2.25 -0.58 20.97
N ILE A 319 -2.62 -1.29 19.91
CA ILE A 319 -3.56 -2.42 19.97
C ILE A 319 -2.80 -3.69 20.37
N ARG A 320 -3.18 -4.25 21.51
CA ARG A 320 -2.50 -5.41 22.12
C ARG A 320 -3.21 -6.75 21.89
N ASP A 321 -4.49 -6.73 21.55
CA ASP A 321 -5.32 -7.94 21.41
C ASP A 321 -5.92 -8.03 19.98
N PRO A 322 -5.75 -9.16 19.25
CA PRO A 322 -4.94 -10.34 19.62
C PRO A 322 -3.44 -10.04 19.69
N PRO A 323 -2.65 -10.83 20.46
CA PRO A 323 -1.18 -10.72 20.50
C PRO A 323 -0.53 -10.79 19.11
N GLN A 324 -1.20 -11.44 18.15
CA GLN A 324 -0.78 -11.52 16.76
C GLN A 324 -0.62 -10.16 16.09
N ASN A 325 -1.37 -9.12 16.51
CA ASN A 325 -1.25 -7.77 15.99
C ASN A 325 0.15 -7.21 16.22
N MET A 326 0.65 -7.35 17.45
CA MET A 326 2.01 -6.93 17.82
C MET A 326 3.06 -7.74 17.06
N ILE A 327 2.88 -9.05 16.92
CA ILE A 327 3.82 -9.92 16.21
C ILE A 327 3.96 -9.49 14.75
N VAL A 328 2.85 -9.25 14.05
CA VAL A 328 2.85 -8.87 12.64
C VAL A 328 3.52 -7.51 12.41
N LEU A 329 3.30 -6.55 13.31
CA LEU A 329 3.98 -5.25 13.24
C LEU A 329 5.48 -5.38 13.49
N LEU A 330 5.89 -6.21 14.45
CA LEU A 330 7.30 -6.50 14.72
C LEU A 330 7.99 -7.22 13.55
N GLU A 331 7.28 -8.11 12.85
CA GLU A 331 7.83 -8.83 11.69
C GLU A 331 8.24 -7.93 10.54
N LYS A 332 7.71 -6.71 10.49
CA LYS A 332 7.96 -5.73 9.45
C LYS A 332 8.62 -4.45 9.99
N LEU A 333 9.29 -4.56 11.15
CA LEU A 333 10.00 -3.43 11.76
C LEU A 333 11.13 -2.88 10.88
N ASP A 334 11.74 -3.74 10.07
CA ASP A 334 12.73 -3.40 9.05
C ASP A 334 12.17 -2.40 8.01
N VAL A 335 10.93 -2.61 7.55
CA VAL A 335 10.26 -1.70 6.61
C VAL A 335 10.05 -0.33 7.26
N PHE A 336 9.60 -0.30 8.53
CA PHE A 336 9.44 0.97 9.25
C PHE A 336 10.78 1.70 9.38
N GLN A 337 11.85 0.98 9.69
CA GLN A 337 13.19 1.56 9.81
C GLN A 337 13.69 2.16 8.49
N GLN A 338 13.41 1.51 7.36
CA GLN A 338 13.81 2.01 6.03
C GLN A 338 12.93 3.18 5.54
N LYS A 339 11.65 3.20 5.92
CA LYS A 339 10.65 4.16 5.41
C LYS A 339 10.36 5.31 6.38
N THR A 340 11.08 5.44 7.50
CA THR A 340 10.92 6.57 8.43
C THR A 340 12.26 7.23 8.73
N PRO A 341 12.28 8.57 8.93
CA PRO A 341 13.48 9.25 9.43
C PRO A 341 13.85 8.76 10.83
N ARG A 342 15.12 8.86 11.21
CA ARG A 342 15.61 8.35 12.51
C ARG A 342 14.85 8.91 13.72
N GLU A 343 14.50 10.19 13.68
CA GLU A 343 13.74 10.87 14.74
C GLU A 343 12.32 10.32 14.86
N VAL A 344 11.62 10.22 13.72
CA VAL A 344 10.27 9.64 13.63
C VAL A 344 10.28 8.18 14.06
N PHE A 345 11.28 7.40 13.65
CA PHE A 345 11.42 6.01 14.08
C PHE A 345 11.55 5.91 15.60
N ARG A 346 12.39 6.75 16.22
CA ARG A 346 12.60 6.78 17.67
C ARG A 346 11.33 7.18 18.41
N ASP A 347 10.63 8.20 17.95
CA ASP A 347 9.54 8.81 18.71
C ASP A 347 8.19 8.10 18.48
N ASP A 348 7.93 7.63 17.25
CA ASP A 348 6.64 7.04 16.87
C ASP A 348 6.66 5.51 16.77
N VAL A 349 7.78 4.90 16.35
CA VAL A 349 7.85 3.44 16.08
C VAL A 349 8.43 2.66 17.25
N MET A 350 9.49 3.13 17.90
CA MET A 350 10.10 2.43 19.06
C MET A 350 9.14 2.16 20.23
N PRO A 351 8.15 3.01 20.55
CA PRO A 351 7.13 2.68 21.54
C PRO A 351 6.42 1.34 21.31
N LEU A 352 6.27 0.91 20.04
CA LEU A 352 5.73 -0.42 19.70
C LEU A 352 6.63 -1.53 20.26
N LEU A 353 7.94 -1.45 20.04
CA LEU A 353 8.89 -2.46 20.52
C LEU A 353 8.89 -2.52 22.04
N TYR A 354 8.84 -1.37 22.70
CA TYR A 354 8.76 -1.27 24.15
C TYR A 354 7.50 -1.95 24.70
N ALA A 355 6.33 -1.66 24.10
CA ALA A 355 5.08 -2.30 24.46
C ALA A 355 5.11 -3.83 24.25
N CYS A 356 5.82 -4.31 23.22
CA CYS A 356 5.98 -5.73 22.95
C CYS A 356 6.87 -6.45 23.98
N LEU A 357 7.94 -5.79 24.45
CA LEU A 357 8.80 -6.31 25.52
C LEU A 357 8.06 -6.39 26.86
N GLU A 358 7.15 -5.44 27.11
CA GLU A 358 6.32 -5.36 28.32
C GLU A 358 5.01 -6.18 28.23
N SER A 359 4.76 -6.84 27.08
CA SER A 359 3.55 -7.64 26.84
C SER A 359 3.49 -8.87 27.76
N PRO A 360 2.31 -9.30 28.24
CA PRO A 360 2.20 -10.54 29.02
C PRO A 360 2.38 -11.82 28.18
N ALA A 361 2.29 -11.72 26.85
CA ALA A 361 2.35 -12.88 25.96
C ALA A 361 3.81 -13.28 25.65
N PRO A 362 4.27 -14.49 26.02
CA PRO A 362 5.66 -14.90 25.82
C PRO A 362 6.11 -14.93 24.36
N SER A 363 5.20 -15.30 23.45
CA SER A 363 5.47 -15.33 22.01
C SER A 363 5.80 -13.94 21.44
N VAL A 364 5.16 -12.89 21.97
CA VAL A 364 5.41 -11.49 21.59
C VAL A 364 6.77 -11.04 22.13
N GLN A 365 7.04 -11.33 23.41
CA GLN A 365 8.32 -11.02 24.06
C GLN A 365 9.49 -11.65 23.31
N GLU A 366 9.41 -12.94 22.98
CA GLU A 366 10.46 -13.64 22.23
C GLU A 366 10.69 -13.02 20.85
N LYS A 367 9.61 -12.66 20.14
CA LYS A 367 9.73 -12.02 18.83
C LYS A 367 10.41 -10.64 18.94
N ALA A 368 10.02 -9.84 19.93
CA ALA A 368 10.62 -8.53 20.19
C ALA A 368 12.12 -8.66 20.49
N LEU A 369 12.49 -9.59 21.36
CA LEU A 369 13.89 -9.85 21.74
C LEU A 369 14.76 -10.28 20.55
N ARG A 370 14.21 -11.02 19.57
CA ARG A 370 14.98 -11.41 18.38
C ARG A 370 15.36 -10.23 17.48
N ILE A 371 14.61 -9.13 17.53
CA ILE A 371 14.82 -7.94 16.69
C ILE A 371 15.81 -6.95 17.34
N VAL A 372 15.90 -6.96 18.67
CA VAL A 372 16.75 -6.04 19.44
C VAL A 372 18.22 -6.02 18.98
N PRO A 373 18.90 -7.15 18.69
CA PRO A 373 20.29 -7.14 18.22
C PRO A 373 20.52 -6.32 16.95
N SER A 374 19.65 -6.43 15.93
CA SER A 374 19.81 -5.65 14.69
C SER A 374 19.56 -4.16 14.91
N LEU A 375 18.67 -3.81 15.85
CA LEU A 375 18.44 -2.41 16.21
C LEU A 375 19.63 -1.79 16.95
N CYS A 376 20.37 -2.57 17.74
CA CYS A 376 21.55 -2.07 18.47
C CYS A 376 22.66 -1.56 17.53
N GLU A 377 22.73 -2.04 16.28
CA GLU A 377 23.68 -1.55 15.28
C GLU A 377 23.28 -0.20 14.66
N SER A 378 22.00 0.16 14.80
CA SER A 378 21.40 1.31 14.10
C SER A 378 20.96 2.46 15.00
N LEU A 379 20.70 2.16 16.28
CA LEU A 379 20.24 3.12 17.27
C LEU A 379 21.41 3.80 17.96
N ASP A 380 21.17 4.99 18.49
CA ASP A 380 22.15 5.75 19.24
C ASP A 380 22.32 5.22 20.67
N TYR A 381 23.49 5.50 21.25
CA TYR A 381 23.86 5.11 22.61
C TYR A 381 22.80 5.49 23.65
N THR A 382 22.21 6.69 23.55
CA THR A 382 21.29 7.19 24.58
C THR A 382 20.00 6.40 24.59
N THR A 383 19.46 6.06 23.41
CA THR A 383 18.27 5.22 23.27
C THR A 383 18.50 3.81 23.80
N ILE A 384 19.66 3.21 23.47
CA ILE A 384 19.99 1.85 23.94
C ILE A 384 20.14 1.82 25.47
N LYS A 385 20.95 2.71 26.04
CA LYS A 385 21.22 2.74 27.48
C LYS A 385 20.02 3.13 28.32
N SER A 386 19.27 4.15 27.89
CA SER A 386 18.25 4.78 28.74
C SER A 386 16.86 4.18 28.55
N SER A 387 16.56 3.62 27.37
CA SER A 387 15.21 3.15 27.04
C SER A 387 15.14 1.64 26.81
N LEU A 388 16.07 1.07 26.05
CA LEU A 388 16.00 -0.34 25.66
C LEU A 388 16.56 -1.27 26.75
N PHE A 389 17.75 -0.97 27.27
CA PHE A 389 18.40 -1.77 28.30
C PHE A 389 17.53 -1.96 29.57
N PRO A 390 16.91 -0.91 30.16
CA PRO A 390 16.09 -1.07 31.36
C PRO A 390 14.87 -1.97 31.14
N ARG A 391 14.30 -1.98 29.93
CA ARG A 391 13.14 -2.82 29.59
C ARG A 391 13.51 -4.29 29.43
N VAL A 392 14.62 -4.57 28.76
CA VAL A 392 15.16 -5.94 28.68
C VAL A 392 15.58 -6.44 30.07
N GLN A 393 16.14 -5.56 30.91
CA GLN A 393 16.44 -5.83 32.32
C GLN A 393 15.18 -6.18 33.12
N ALA A 394 14.13 -5.36 33.04
CA ALA A 394 12.87 -5.63 33.73
C ALA A 394 12.28 -6.97 33.30
N LEU A 395 12.28 -7.25 31.99
CA LEU A 395 11.78 -8.51 31.44
C LEU A 395 12.57 -9.73 31.96
N PHE A 396 13.90 -9.65 32.02
CA PHE A 396 14.74 -10.73 32.52
C PHE A 396 14.47 -11.07 33.99
N VAL A 397 14.26 -10.04 34.81
CA VAL A 397 14.00 -10.19 36.25
C VAL A 397 12.60 -10.77 36.50
N GLN A 398 11.60 -10.32 35.75
CA GLN A 398 10.20 -10.72 35.94
C GLN A 398 9.87 -12.09 35.33
N THR A 399 10.50 -12.45 34.21
CA THR A 399 10.13 -13.67 33.48
C THR A 399 10.52 -14.94 34.23
N THR A 400 9.61 -15.91 34.24
CA THR A 400 9.85 -17.28 34.72
C THR A 400 10.16 -18.24 33.58
N ILE A 401 9.99 -17.81 32.33
CA ILE A 401 10.08 -18.66 31.14
C ILE A 401 11.52 -18.72 30.65
N LEU A 402 12.05 -19.94 30.54
CA LEU A 402 13.46 -20.17 30.20
C LEU A 402 13.83 -19.66 28.80
N SER A 403 12.97 -19.84 27.80
CA SER A 403 13.21 -19.38 26.42
C SER A 403 13.31 -17.86 26.34
N VAL A 404 12.46 -17.14 27.07
CA VAL A 404 12.53 -15.68 27.20
C VAL A 404 13.84 -15.26 27.89
N LYS A 405 14.26 -15.95 28.97
CA LYS A 405 15.56 -15.69 29.62
C LYS A 405 16.74 -15.85 28.69
N VAL A 406 16.78 -16.93 27.91
CA VAL A 406 17.84 -17.14 26.91
C VAL A 406 17.83 -16.01 25.89
N SER A 407 16.66 -15.63 25.39
CA SER A 407 16.52 -14.54 24.41
C SER A 407 16.96 -13.18 24.96
N THR A 408 16.65 -12.86 26.23
CA THR A 408 17.15 -11.64 26.88
C THR A 408 18.66 -11.64 27.07
N LEU A 409 19.28 -12.79 27.37
CA LEU A 409 20.74 -12.90 27.50
C LEU A 409 21.44 -12.66 26.16
N ILE A 410 20.88 -13.17 25.06
CA ILE A 410 21.35 -12.87 23.69
C ILE A 410 21.24 -11.36 23.41
N CYS A 411 20.17 -10.70 23.85
CA CYS A 411 20.04 -9.24 23.71
C CYS A 411 21.09 -8.49 24.52
N PHE A 412 21.33 -8.88 25.78
CA PHE A 412 22.40 -8.26 26.58
C PHE A 412 23.76 -8.42 25.92
N HIS A 413 24.06 -9.60 25.39
CA HIS A 413 25.30 -9.84 24.66
C HIS A 413 25.47 -8.86 23.50
N ALA A 414 24.43 -8.64 22.70
CA ALA A 414 24.46 -7.65 21.61
C ALA A 414 24.64 -6.21 22.11
N MET A 415 24.05 -5.85 23.27
CA MET A 415 24.15 -4.51 23.84
C MET A 415 25.54 -4.19 24.45
N ILE A 416 26.34 -5.19 24.84
CA ILE A 416 27.65 -4.98 25.49
C ILE A 416 28.54 -4.03 24.67
N LYS A 417 28.55 -4.15 23.35
CA LYS A 417 29.39 -3.32 22.47
C LYS A 417 29.00 -1.83 22.49
N THR A 418 27.80 -1.51 22.97
CA THR A 418 27.24 -0.16 22.95
C THR A 418 27.16 0.46 24.34
N ILE A 419 26.83 -0.30 25.39
CA ILE A 419 26.71 0.24 26.74
C ILE A 419 28.09 0.51 27.38
N ASP A 420 28.14 1.41 28.35
CA ASP A 420 29.37 1.79 29.05
C ASP A 420 29.75 0.83 30.17
N LYS A 421 31.05 0.80 30.52
CA LYS A 421 31.62 -0.03 31.59
C LYS A 421 30.86 0.08 32.92
N PHE A 422 30.46 1.29 33.30
CA PHE A 422 29.73 1.52 34.55
C PHE A 422 28.37 0.81 34.54
N THR A 423 27.61 0.91 33.44
CA THR A 423 26.33 0.19 33.30
C THR A 423 26.53 -1.33 33.33
N MET A 424 27.59 -1.85 32.71
CA MET A 424 27.93 -3.27 32.77
C MET A 424 28.22 -3.73 34.20
N GLN A 425 29.04 -2.98 34.94
CA GLN A 425 29.47 -3.31 36.29
C GLN A 425 28.34 -3.19 37.32
N GLU A 426 27.60 -2.08 37.31
CA GLU A 426 26.60 -1.79 38.35
C GLU A 426 25.25 -2.47 38.11
N LYS A 427 24.90 -2.77 36.85
CA LYS A 427 23.59 -3.36 36.52
C LYS A 427 23.69 -4.79 36.02
N LEU A 428 24.55 -5.04 35.03
CA LEU A 428 24.58 -6.33 34.34
C LEU A 428 25.24 -7.42 35.22
N VAL A 429 26.40 -7.14 35.82
CA VAL A 429 27.10 -8.11 36.70
C VAL A 429 26.21 -8.58 37.87
N PRO A 430 25.58 -7.70 38.70
CA PRO A 430 24.74 -8.13 39.81
C PRO A 430 23.53 -8.94 39.37
N MET A 431 22.94 -8.57 38.23
CA MET A 431 21.79 -9.26 37.66
C MET A 431 22.14 -10.69 37.23
N LEU A 432 23.27 -10.89 36.55
CA LEU A 432 23.72 -12.20 36.10
C LEU A 432 24.16 -13.11 37.26
N LYS A 433 24.71 -12.54 38.34
CA LYS A 433 25.04 -13.30 39.57
C LYS A 433 23.80 -13.90 40.24
N ASN A 434 22.67 -13.21 40.15
CA ASN A 434 21.41 -13.63 40.77
C ASN A 434 20.65 -14.74 40.01
N ILE A 435 21.21 -15.24 38.90
CA ILE A 435 20.64 -16.36 38.15
C ILE A 435 20.73 -17.64 38.99
N LYS A 436 19.55 -18.17 39.39
CA LYS A 436 19.45 -19.40 40.20
C LYS A 436 19.30 -20.68 39.38
N THR A 437 18.86 -20.57 38.12
CA THR A 437 18.60 -21.73 37.27
C THR A 437 19.90 -22.40 36.82
N LYS A 438 19.89 -23.73 36.76
CA LYS A 438 21.02 -24.57 36.30
C LYS A 438 20.77 -25.19 34.92
N GLU A 439 19.84 -24.61 34.16
CA GLU A 439 19.51 -25.05 32.81
C GLU A 439 20.65 -24.75 31.84
N PRO A 440 21.18 -25.76 31.10
CA PRO A 440 22.36 -25.58 30.25
C PRO A 440 22.24 -24.43 29.24
N ALA A 441 21.06 -24.24 28.65
CA ALA A 441 20.82 -23.17 27.69
C ALA A 441 21.03 -21.77 28.29
N VAL A 442 20.52 -21.53 29.51
CA VAL A 442 20.68 -20.25 30.22
C VAL A 442 22.12 -20.08 30.65
N MET A 443 22.77 -21.15 31.11
CA MET A 443 24.17 -21.13 31.55
C MET A 443 25.12 -20.78 30.41
N LEU A 444 24.93 -21.36 29.22
CA LEU A 444 25.73 -21.05 28.04
C LEU A 444 25.48 -19.64 27.51
N ALA A 445 24.23 -19.17 27.52
CA ALA A 445 23.93 -17.80 27.13
C ALA A 445 24.57 -16.79 28.10
N THR A 446 24.56 -17.09 29.41
CA THR A 446 25.23 -16.28 30.43
C THR A 446 26.76 -16.32 30.27
N LEU A 447 27.34 -17.48 29.95
CA LEU A 447 28.76 -17.61 29.63
C LEU A 447 29.17 -16.67 28.50
N ALA A 448 28.39 -16.64 27.40
CA ALA A 448 28.68 -15.76 26.27
C ALA A 448 28.63 -14.27 26.66
N VAL A 449 27.65 -13.88 27.51
CA VAL A 449 27.56 -12.50 28.02
C VAL A 449 28.80 -12.16 28.88
N TYR A 450 29.23 -13.06 29.77
CA TYR A 450 30.42 -12.83 30.60
C TYR A 450 31.73 -12.79 29.81
N ASP A 451 31.86 -13.65 28.79
CA ASP A 451 33.02 -13.67 27.89
C ASP A 451 33.20 -12.29 27.23
N GLU A 452 32.15 -11.78 26.60
CA GLU A 452 32.20 -10.48 25.93
C GLU A 452 32.37 -9.33 26.94
N MET A 453 31.72 -9.38 28.11
CA MET A 453 31.95 -8.39 29.17
C MET A 453 33.40 -8.36 29.65
N GLY A 454 34.04 -9.53 29.73
CA GLY A 454 35.46 -9.66 30.09
C GLY A 454 36.39 -8.95 29.09
N ASN A 455 35.92 -8.69 27.86
CA ASN A 455 36.66 -7.91 26.88
C ASN A 455 36.62 -6.39 27.12
N HIS A 456 35.67 -5.91 27.92
CA HIS A 456 35.43 -4.48 28.14
C HIS A 456 35.67 -4.02 29.58
N LEU A 457 35.49 -4.90 30.57
CA LEU A 457 35.62 -4.58 31.99
C LEU A 457 37.07 -4.62 32.48
N ASP A 458 37.32 -3.92 33.58
CA ASP A 458 38.66 -3.82 34.16
C ASP A 458 39.06 -5.14 34.84
N LYS A 459 40.38 -5.41 34.84
CA LYS A 459 40.96 -6.69 35.31
C LYS A 459 40.52 -7.09 36.72
N GLU A 460 40.30 -6.12 37.61
CA GLU A 460 39.84 -6.35 38.98
C GLU A 460 38.43 -6.95 39.01
N ILE A 461 37.50 -6.41 38.21
CA ILE A 461 36.13 -6.90 38.12
C ILE A 461 36.09 -8.28 37.44
N VAL A 462 36.91 -8.47 36.41
CA VAL A 462 37.02 -9.79 35.75
C VAL A 462 37.49 -10.85 36.76
N ALA A 463 38.50 -10.53 37.57
CA ALA A 463 39.08 -11.44 38.55
C ALA A 463 38.17 -11.72 39.75
N THR A 464 37.52 -10.69 40.28
CA THR A 464 36.76 -10.79 41.54
C THR A 464 35.29 -11.18 41.34
N GLU A 465 34.70 -10.85 40.19
CA GLU A 465 33.26 -11.01 39.98
C GLU A 465 32.91 -11.99 38.86
N ILE A 466 33.60 -11.94 37.72
CA ILE A 466 33.27 -12.76 36.54
C ILE A 466 33.84 -14.17 36.69
N LEU A 467 35.15 -14.31 36.90
CA LEU A 467 35.82 -15.62 36.98
C LEU A 467 35.24 -16.54 38.08
N PRO A 468 34.97 -16.08 39.31
CA PRO A 468 34.38 -16.93 40.35
C PRO A 468 32.98 -17.44 39.96
N GLN A 469 32.20 -16.60 39.28
CA GLN A 469 30.86 -17.00 38.82
C GLN A 469 30.94 -18.01 37.67
N LEU A 470 31.87 -17.84 36.72
CA LEU A 470 32.10 -18.80 35.65
C LEU A 470 32.48 -20.18 36.19
N TRP A 471 33.36 -20.23 37.20
CA TRP A 471 33.70 -21.47 37.90
C TRP A 471 32.50 -22.10 38.60
N LYS A 472 31.70 -21.30 39.33
CA LYS A 472 30.48 -21.80 39.96
C LYS A 472 29.52 -22.43 38.94
N MET A 473 29.42 -21.82 37.75
CA MET A 473 28.56 -22.31 36.66
C MET A 473 29.14 -23.53 35.95
N SER A 474 30.47 -23.68 35.82
CA SER A 474 31.05 -24.83 35.12
C SER A 474 30.73 -26.18 35.76
N PHE A 475 30.36 -26.21 37.04
CA PHE A 475 29.92 -27.42 37.75
C PHE A 475 28.39 -27.66 37.70
N GLY A 476 27.70 -27.10 36.70
CA GLY A 476 26.28 -27.36 36.47
C GLY A 476 25.98 -28.86 36.26
N PRO A 477 25.03 -29.46 36.99
CA PRO A 477 24.79 -30.91 36.94
C PRO A 477 24.21 -31.40 35.61
N LEU A 478 23.67 -30.49 34.80
CA LEU A 478 23.03 -30.78 33.51
C LEU A 478 23.97 -30.53 32.31
N LEU A 479 25.22 -30.12 32.55
CA LEU A 479 26.17 -29.81 31.48
C LEU A 479 26.74 -31.09 30.87
N ASN A 480 26.90 -31.08 29.54
CA ASN A 480 27.65 -32.11 28.84
C ASN A 480 29.15 -31.75 28.72
N VAL A 481 29.96 -32.71 28.27
CA VAL A 481 31.42 -32.56 28.16
C VAL A 481 31.82 -31.38 27.27
N ASP A 482 31.14 -31.17 26.14
CA ASP A 482 31.47 -30.09 25.21
C ASP A 482 31.12 -28.71 25.77
N GLN A 483 29.99 -28.62 26.49
CA GLN A 483 29.59 -27.40 27.18
C GLN A 483 30.56 -27.06 28.31
N PHE A 484 30.99 -28.04 29.10
CA PHE A 484 32.03 -27.85 30.13
C PHE A 484 33.36 -27.36 29.51
N LYS A 485 33.78 -27.93 28.38
CA LYS A 485 34.99 -27.48 27.65
C LYS A 485 34.88 -26.01 27.22
N LYS A 486 33.69 -25.52 26.84
CA LYS A 486 33.48 -24.09 26.51
C LYS A 486 33.70 -23.18 27.71
N PHE A 487 33.20 -23.56 28.90
CA PHE A 487 33.49 -22.85 30.14
C PHE A 487 34.99 -22.81 30.41
N MET A 488 35.67 -23.96 30.31
CA MET A 488 37.10 -24.02 30.59
C MET A 488 37.95 -23.20 29.63
N LYS A 489 37.57 -23.15 28.35
CA LYS A 489 38.21 -22.30 27.36
C LYS A 489 38.12 -20.82 27.78
N THR A 490 36.89 -20.35 28.02
CA THR A 490 36.60 -18.95 28.41
C THR A 490 37.33 -18.56 29.70
N ILE A 491 37.30 -19.42 30.72
CA ILE A 491 37.99 -19.19 32.00
C ILE A 491 39.49 -18.99 31.79
N ARG A 492 40.13 -19.83 30.95
CA ARG A 492 41.57 -19.72 30.67
C ARG A 492 41.88 -18.41 29.94
N GLU A 493 41.12 -18.09 28.90
CA GLU A 493 41.30 -16.87 28.10
C GLU A 493 41.19 -15.60 28.97
N LEU A 494 40.16 -15.51 29.81
CA LEU A 494 39.99 -14.39 30.74
C LEU A 494 41.07 -14.36 31.83
N THR A 495 41.52 -15.51 32.33
CA THR A 495 42.61 -15.58 33.32
C THR A 495 43.92 -15.06 32.75
N THR A 496 44.31 -15.52 31.55
CA THR A 496 45.52 -15.05 30.85
C THR A 496 45.46 -13.54 30.62
N ARG A 497 44.28 -13.00 30.26
CA ARG A 497 44.11 -11.56 30.07
C ARG A 497 44.31 -10.76 31.35
N VAL A 498 43.78 -11.24 32.49
CA VAL A 498 43.98 -10.61 33.80
C VAL A 498 45.47 -10.63 34.17
N GLU A 499 46.15 -11.76 33.97
CA GLU A 499 47.57 -11.94 34.24
C GLU A 499 48.43 -10.96 33.42
N GLU A 500 48.22 -10.90 32.10
CA GLU A 500 48.93 -9.97 31.21
C GLU A 500 48.69 -8.51 31.59
N SER A 501 47.43 -8.13 31.84
CA SER A 501 47.06 -6.75 32.19
C SER A 501 47.60 -6.31 33.55
N HIS A 502 47.65 -7.22 34.53
CA HIS A 502 48.24 -6.92 35.83
C HIS A 502 49.77 -6.85 35.75
N THR A 503 50.40 -7.77 35.03
CA THR A 503 51.86 -7.78 34.82
C THR A 503 52.35 -6.50 34.15
N ARG A 504 51.68 -6.05 33.07
CA ARG A 504 52.03 -4.77 32.41
C ARG A 504 51.93 -3.58 33.35
N HIS A 505 50.86 -3.51 34.16
CA HIS A 505 50.69 -2.43 35.12
C HIS A 505 51.81 -2.40 36.17
N LEU A 506 52.23 -3.56 36.69
CA LEU A 506 53.35 -3.62 37.64
C LEU A 506 54.68 -3.20 36.99
N GLN A 507 54.89 -3.56 35.72
CA GLN A 507 56.07 -3.13 34.95
C GLN A 507 56.08 -1.61 34.73
N GLU A 508 54.93 -1.02 34.40
CA GLU A 508 54.77 0.43 34.23
C GLU A 508 55.04 1.19 35.54
N VAL A 509 54.45 0.73 36.65
CA VAL A 509 54.67 1.33 37.98
C VAL A 509 56.15 1.29 38.35
N LYS A 510 56.81 0.13 38.17
CA LYS A 510 58.24 0.00 38.41
C LYS A 510 59.08 0.94 37.54
N SER A 511 58.73 1.08 36.27
CA SER A 511 59.45 1.97 35.35
C SER A 511 59.31 3.46 35.69
N LEU A 512 58.19 3.86 36.32
CA LEU A 512 57.97 5.23 36.79
C LEU A 512 58.76 5.49 38.07
N GLU A 513 58.82 4.51 38.98
CA GLU A 513 59.66 4.58 40.19
C GLU A 513 61.15 4.65 39.85
N ASP A 514 61.59 3.97 38.80
CA ASP A 514 62.98 4.02 38.32
C ASP A 514 63.34 5.36 37.61
N GLN A 515 62.36 6.21 37.29
CA GLN A 515 62.54 7.50 36.60
C GLN A 515 62.43 8.74 37.51
N THR A 516 61.91 8.57 38.73
CA THR A 516 61.85 9.60 39.79
C THR A 516 62.97 9.42 40.80
#